data_AF-A0A914WYW7-F1
#
_entry.id   AF-A0A914WYW7-F1
#
_cell.length_a   1.000
_cell.length_b   1.000
_cell.length_c   1.000
_cell.angle_alpha   90.00
_cell.angle_beta   90.00
_cell.angle_gamma   90.00
#
_symmetry.space_group_name_H-M   'P 1'
#
loop_
_entity.id
_entity.type
_entity.pdbx_description
1 polymer ?
#
loop_
_entity_poly.entity_id
_entity_poly.type
_entity_poly.pdbx_seq_one_letter_code
_entity_poly.pdbx_strand_id
1 'polypeptide(L)'
;MNSSLCLTEEQMRLAGTAFESFLMRYVFPVVFVFGVLGNLTNLCVFLHPKMSSRSNILLAALAIADVAFLLLVLPHSLANYDYFALSNSFRVVYFYAKTHLVAFANWFSACSVWIIVAICVDRLLLARSRILSLSYNRRYVPLAVWLISIVVGTFLLTFYNHVAYDCYQFHYCNGSQVYSIMRHRYLLYINSRTIRLAALVAHG
;
A
#
# COMPACT_ATOMS: atom_id res chain seq x y z
N MET A 1 19.01 -14.68 -16.63
CA MET A 1 20.17 -14.38 -17.50
C MET A 1 21.20 -13.68 -16.64
N ASN A 2 22.39 -14.25 -16.47
CA ASN A 2 23.47 -13.64 -15.69
C ASN A 2 24.39 -12.90 -16.66
N SER A 3 24.50 -11.58 -16.50
CA SER A 3 25.39 -10.75 -17.31
C SER A 3 26.66 -10.42 -16.53
N SER A 4 27.81 -10.43 -17.20
CA SER A 4 29.10 -9.96 -16.65
C SER A 4 29.21 -8.44 -16.59
N LEU A 5 28.28 -7.72 -17.24
CA LEU A 5 28.16 -6.27 -17.17
C LEU A 5 27.79 -5.83 -15.75
N CYS A 6 28.55 -4.88 -15.20
CA CYS A 6 28.28 -4.27 -13.90
C CYS A 6 27.62 -2.89 -14.10
N LEU A 7 26.60 -2.60 -13.30
CA LEU A 7 25.87 -1.34 -13.29
C LEU A 7 26.59 -0.31 -12.42
N THR A 8 26.51 0.96 -12.83
CA THR A 8 26.97 2.09 -12.01
C THR A 8 26.05 2.31 -10.81
N GLU A 9 26.53 2.98 -9.76
CA GLU A 9 25.74 3.25 -8.55
C GLU A 9 24.47 4.07 -8.85
N GLU A 10 24.55 5.00 -9.79
CA GLU A 10 23.38 5.79 -10.20
C GLU A 10 22.30 4.93 -10.85
N GLN A 11 22.69 3.93 -11.65
CA GLN A 11 21.75 2.99 -12.27
C GLN A 11 21.16 1.99 -11.26
N MET A 12 21.83 1.80 -10.12
CA MET A 12 21.36 0.92 -9.05
C MET A 12 20.38 1.59 -8.09
N ARG A 13 20.39 2.93 -8.01
CA ARG A 13 19.39 3.68 -7.27
C ARG A 13 18.00 3.45 -7.87
N LEU A 14 16.97 3.39 -7.04
CA LEU A 14 15.59 3.26 -7.54
C LEU A 14 15.31 4.43 -8.50
N ALA A 15 15.08 4.11 -9.78
CA ALA A 15 14.70 5.08 -10.79
C ALA A 15 13.32 5.64 -10.45
N GLY A 16 13.30 6.83 -9.85
CA GLY A 16 12.13 7.65 -9.57
C GLY A 16 12.46 9.10 -9.89
N THR A 17 11.45 9.97 -9.85
CA THR A 17 11.69 11.41 -10.00
C THR A 17 12.48 11.93 -8.79
N ALA A 18 13.30 12.97 -8.98
CA ALA A 18 14.01 13.62 -7.88
C ALA A 18 13.06 14.05 -6.74
N PHE A 19 11.83 14.43 -7.12
CA PHE A 19 10.76 14.77 -6.19
C PHE A 19 10.29 13.58 -5.35
N GLU A 20 10.05 12.40 -5.95
CA GLU A 20 9.68 11.19 -5.19
C GLU A 20 10.79 10.77 -4.21
N SER A 21 12.05 10.81 -4.65
CA SER A 21 13.17 10.53 -3.76
C SER A 21 13.25 11.52 -2.60
N PHE A 22 13.00 12.81 -2.85
CA PHE A 22 12.94 13.82 -1.80
C PHE A 22 11.82 13.54 -0.79
N LEU A 23 10.60 13.26 -1.27
CA LEU A 23 9.46 12.93 -0.41
C LEU A 23 9.75 11.69 0.45
N MET A 24 10.24 10.62 -0.15
CA MET A 24 10.47 9.36 0.54
C MET A 24 11.65 9.41 1.51
N ARG A 25 12.66 10.25 1.23
CA ARG A 25 13.86 10.37 2.07
C ARG A 25 13.69 11.38 3.22
N TYR A 26 12.96 12.48 3.02
CA TYR A 26 12.86 13.54 4.03
C TYR A 26 11.48 13.71 4.65
N VAL A 27 10.41 13.65 3.84
CA VAL A 27 9.04 13.91 4.32
C VAL A 27 8.46 12.67 5.00
N PHE A 28 8.62 11.50 4.37
CA PHE A 28 8.04 10.25 4.86
C PHE A 28 8.51 9.88 6.28
N PRO A 29 9.80 9.97 6.67
CA PRO A 29 10.21 9.65 8.05
C PRO A 29 9.51 10.49 9.11
N VAL A 30 9.28 11.77 8.82
CA VAL A 30 8.54 12.67 9.72
C VAL A 30 7.08 12.22 9.83
N VAL A 31 6.44 11.96 8.69
CA VAL A 31 5.06 11.44 8.64
C VAL A 31 4.94 10.09 9.35
N PHE A 32 5.94 9.22 9.20
CA PHE A 32 5.98 7.90 9.84
C PHE A 32 6.02 8.03 11.36
N VAL A 33 6.93 8.85 11.90
CA VAL A 33 7.07 9.04 13.36
C VAL A 33 5.77 9.61 13.94
N PHE A 34 5.28 10.73 13.39
CA PHE A 34 4.07 11.36 13.92
C PHE A 34 2.82 10.51 13.68
N GLY A 35 2.73 9.83 12.53
CA GLY A 35 1.61 8.97 12.18
C GLY A 35 1.54 7.73 13.06
N VAL A 36 2.68 7.07 13.35
CA VAL A 36 2.73 5.92 14.24
C VAL A 36 2.45 6.33 15.68
N LEU A 37 3.10 7.38 16.20
CA LEU A 37 2.86 7.86 17.56
C LEU A 37 1.41 8.34 17.75
N GLY A 38 0.86 9.09 16.80
CA GLY A 38 -0.51 9.56 16.83
C GLY A 38 -1.53 8.42 16.80
N ASN A 39 -1.34 7.43 15.94
CA ASN A 39 -2.26 6.30 15.87
C ASN A 39 -2.11 5.32 17.05
N LEU A 40 -0.90 5.12 17.58
CA LEU A 40 -0.68 4.30 18.77
C LEU A 40 -1.31 4.92 20.02
N THR A 41 -1.16 6.24 20.21
CA THR A 41 -1.80 6.94 21.34
C THR A 41 -3.32 6.86 21.26
N ASN A 42 -3.91 7.05 20.07
CA ASN A 42 -5.34 6.79 19.83
C ASN A 42 -5.74 5.36 20.23
N LEU A 43 -4.96 4.37 19.81
CA LEU A 43 -5.21 2.96 20.11
C LEU A 43 -5.17 2.67 21.62
N CYS A 44 -4.16 3.19 22.34
CA CYS A 44 -4.02 3.04 23.79
C CYS A 44 -5.20 3.62 24.55
N VAL A 45 -5.74 4.76 24.12
CA VAL A 45 -6.91 5.39 24.74
C VAL A 45 -8.18 4.58 24.48
N PHE A 46 -8.35 4.05 23.25
CA PHE A 46 -9.58 3.35 22.87
C PHE A 46 -9.64 1.88 23.30
N LEU A 47 -8.51 1.23 23.56
CA LEU A 47 -8.49 -0.14 24.11
C LEU A 47 -8.89 -0.23 25.58
N HIS A 48 -9.09 0.90 26.27
CA HIS A 48 -9.51 0.88 27.65
C HIS A 48 -10.94 0.31 27.77
N PRO A 49 -11.15 -0.81 28.50
CA PRO A 49 -12.40 -1.59 28.46
C PRO A 49 -13.65 -0.83 28.95
N LYS A 50 -13.48 0.27 29.70
CA LYS A 50 -14.60 1.14 30.12
C LYS A 50 -15.11 2.08 29.01
N MET A 51 -14.45 2.17 27.85
CA MET A 51 -14.79 3.11 26.77
C MET A 51 -15.10 2.44 25.42
N SER A 52 -15.47 1.17 25.36
CA SER A 52 -15.73 0.42 24.12
C SER A 52 -17.08 0.76 23.45
N SER A 53 -17.24 2.01 23.00
CA SER A 53 -18.36 2.41 22.14
C SER A 53 -18.15 1.97 20.68
N ARG A 54 -19.24 1.80 19.91
CA ARG A 54 -19.16 1.51 18.46
C ARG A 54 -18.21 2.44 17.72
N SER A 55 -18.30 3.74 18.00
CA SER A 55 -17.46 4.75 17.35
C SER A 55 -15.99 4.61 17.76
N ASN A 56 -15.70 4.18 18.98
CA ASN A 56 -14.32 3.95 19.45
C ASN A 56 -13.71 2.70 18.81
N ILE A 57 -14.52 1.67 18.51
CA ILE A 57 -14.07 0.50 17.75
C ILE A 57 -13.74 0.88 16.30
N LEU A 58 -14.54 1.74 15.66
CA LEU A 58 -14.23 2.25 14.32
C LEU A 58 -12.94 3.10 14.32
N LEU A 59 -12.76 3.96 15.32
CA LEU A 59 -11.54 4.77 15.47
C LEU A 59 -10.31 3.90 15.73
N ALA A 60 -10.44 2.84 16.53
CA ALA A 60 -9.36 1.87 16.73
C ALA A 60 -9.03 1.12 15.44
N ALA A 61 -10.05 0.69 14.66
CA ALA A 61 -9.85 0.04 13.37
C ALA A 61 -9.14 0.97 12.36
N LEU A 62 -9.49 2.26 12.35
CA LEU A 62 -8.81 3.28 11.55
C LEU A 62 -7.33 3.41 11.94
N ALA A 63 -7.05 3.51 13.24
CA ALA A 63 -5.68 3.62 13.75
C ALA A 63 -4.83 2.39 13.39
N ILE A 64 -5.41 1.18 13.43
CA ILE A 64 -4.74 -0.05 12.99
C ILE A 64 -4.44 0.01 11.49
N ALA A 65 -5.41 0.41 10.67
CA ALA A 65 -5.24 0.51 9.22
C ALA A 65 -4.16 1.54 8.84
N ASP A 66 -4.12 2.69 9.52
CA ASP A 66 -3.13 3.74 9.26
C ASP A 66 -1.71 3.31 9.69
N VAL A 67 -1.55 2.65 10.85
CA VAL A 67 -0.23 2.10 11.25
C VAL A 67 0.20 1.01 10.28
N ALA A 68 -0.69 0.10 9.89
CA ALA A 68 -0.38 -0.95 8.93
C ALA A 68 0.05 -0.36 7.58
N PHE A 69 -0.65 0.66 7.08
CA PHE A 69 -0.27 1.40 5.88
C PHE A 69 1.15 1.99 6.00
N LEU A 70 1.43 2.73 7.08
CA LEU A 70 2.74 3.35 7.30
C LEU A 70 3.88 2.31 7.38
N LEU A 71 3.63 1.17 8.04
CA LEU A 71 4.59 0.07 8.12
C LEU A 71 4.85 -0.59 6.76
N LEU A 72 3.84 -0.70 5.90
CA LEU A 72 3.98 -1.29 4.56
C LEU A 72 4.72 -0.37 3.58
N VAL A 73 4.63 0.95 3.75
CA VAL A 73 5.36 1.93 2.94
C VAL A 73 6.80 2.12 3.44
N LEU A 74 7.10 1.80 4.70
CA LEU A 74 8.42 1.96 5.30
C LEU A 74 9.57 1.30 4.51
N PRO A 75 9.49 0.04 4.04
CA PRO A 75 10.56 -0.57 3.24
C PRO A 75 10.86 0.18 1.94
N HIS A 76 9.84 0.79 1.34
CA HIS A 76 9.99 1.62 0.15
C HIS A 76 10.76 2.92 0.44
N SER A 77 10.49 3.56 1.60
CA SER A 77 11.28 4.71 2.05
C SER A 77 12.73 4.32 2.36
N LEU A 78 12.96 3.20 3.04
CA LEU A 78 14.32 2.70 3.33
C LEU A 78 15.12 2.45 2.05
N ALA A 79 14.49 1.91 1.00
CA ALA A 79 15.13 1.67 -0.29
C ALA A 79 15.68 2.92 -0.99
N ASN A 80 15.30 4.13 -0.55
CA ASN A 80 15.82 5.40 -1.07
C ASN A 80 17.10 5.88 -0.35
N TYR A 81 17.53 5.22 0.73
CA TYR A 81 18.79 5.51 1.42
C TYR A 81 19.94 4.71 0.84
N ASP A 82 21.08 5.36 0.57
CA ASP A 82 22.22 4.71 -0.11
C ASP A 82 22.71 3.46 0.64
N TYR A 83 22.68 3.49 1.98
CA TYR A 83 23.03 2.35 2.84
C TYR A 83 22.20 1.08 2.54
N PHE A 84 20.89 1.23 2.35
CA PHE A 84 19.99 0.11 2.04
C PHE A 84 19.90 -0.16 0.54
N ALA A 85 20.03 0.87 -0.30
CA ALA A 85 19.98 0.76 -1.76
C ALA A 85 21.18 0.00 -2.34
N LEU A 86 22.34 0.02 -1.68
CA LEU A 86 23.55 -0.70 -2.11
C LEU A 86 23.67 -2.09 -1.49
N SER A 87 22.85 -2.42 -0.47
CA SER A 87 22.85 -3.74 0.15
C SER A 87 22.08 -4.76 -0.69
N ASN A 88 22.78 -5.79 -1.19
CA ASN A 88 22.17 -6.84 -2.00
C ASN A 88 21.11 -7.66 -1.24
N SER A 89 21.35 -7.98 0.03
CA SER A 89 20.42 -8.77 0.83
C SER A 89 19.08 -8.05 0.99
N PHE A 90 19.12 -6.74 1.24
CA PHE A 90 17.90 -5.93 1.33
C PHE A 90 17.19 -5.84 -0.02
N ARG A 91 17.92 -5.62 -1.12
CA ARG A 91 17.34 -5.52 -2.47
C ARG A 91 16.60 -6.76 -2.91
N VAL A 92 17.17 -7.95 -2.70
CA VAL A 92 16.53 -9.21 -3.11
C VAL A 92 15.18 -9.37 -2.41
N VAL A 93 15.16 -9.19 -1.08
CA VAL A 93 13.95 -9.29 -0.27
C VAL A 93 12.94 -8.20 -0.67
N TYR A 94 13.41 -6.96 -0.80
CA TYR A 94 12.57 -5.82 -1.17
C TYR A 94 11.95 -5.99 -2.56
N PHE A 95 12.71 -6.38 -3.58
CA PHE A 95 12.16 -6.54 -4.94
C PHE A 95 11.16 -7.69 -5.05
N TYR A 96 11.34 -8.76 -4.26
CA TYR A 96 10.36 -9.83 -4.18
C TYR A 96 9.07 -9.37 -3.48
N ALA A 97 9.21 -8.66 -2.35
CA ALA A 97 8.09 -8.22 -1.55
C ALA A 97 7.39 -6.95 -2.09
N LYS A 98 8.06 -6.13 -2.91
CA LYS A 98 7.63 -4.78 -3.32
C LYS A 98 6.20 -4.76 -3.85
N THR A 99 5.85 -5.68 -4.74
CA THR A 99 4.52 -5.75 -5.35
C THR A 99 3.44 -6.04 -4.29
N HIS A 100 3.72 -6.97 -3.39
CA HIS A 100 2.82 -7.29 -2.29
C HIS A 100 2.71 -6.13 -1.30
N LEU A 101 3.83 -5.50 -0.92
CA LEU A 101 3.85 -4.35 -0.02
C LEU A 101 3.00 -3.18 -0.55
N VAL A 102 3.17 -2.83 -1.83
CA VAL A 102 2.39 -1.75 -2.47
C VAL A 102 0.91 -2.13 -2.58
N ALA A 103 0.60 -3.37 -2.95
CA ALA A 103 -0.78 -3.84 -3.04
C ALA A 103 -1.49 -3.79 -1.67
N PHE A 104 -0.83 -4.28 -0.61
CA PHE A 104 -1.37 -4.20 0.75
C PHE A 104 -1.46 -2.75 1.25
N ALA A 105 -0.47 -1.89 0.96
CA ALA A 105 -0.55 -0.48 1.33
C ALA A 105 -1.77 0.20 0.69
N ASN A 106 -2.01 -0.05 -0.60
CA ASN A 106 -3.21 0.46 -1.29
C ASN A 106 -4.50 -0.07 -0.67
N TRP A 107 -4.53 -1.34 -0.27
CA TRP A 107 -5.68 -1.92 0.42
C TRP A 107 -5.94 -1.26 1.78
N PHE A 108 -4.91 -1.11 2.63
CA PHE A 108 -5.05 -0.46 3.93
C PHE A 108 -5.45 1.02 3.80
N SER A 109 -4.90 1.74 2.82
CA SER A 109 -5.31 3.12 2.52
C SER A 109 -6.79 3.20 2.11
N ALA A 110 -7.25 2.28 1.25
CA ALA A 110 -8.66 2.20 0.88
C ALA A 110 -9.56 1.85 2.09
N CYS A 111 -9.14 0.89 2.93
CA CYS A 111 -9.81 0.57 4.19
C CYS A 111 -9.97 1.81 5.08
N SER A 112 -8.89 2.56 5.33
CA SER A 112 -8.92 3.78 6.15
C SER A 112 -9.94 4.79 5.65
N VAL A 113 -9.96 5.07 4.33
CA VAL A 113 -10.92 6.01 3.73
C VAL A 113 -12.36 5.57 3.97
N TRP A 114 -12.69 4.30 3.72
CA TRP A 114 -14.05 3.79 3.93
C TRP A 114 -14.44 3.70 5.41
N ILE A 115 -13.49 3.45 6.30
CA ILE A 115 -13.72 3.51 7.76
C ILE A 115 -14.04 4.96 8.18
N ILE A 116 -13.33 5.96 7.65
CA ILE A 116 -13.64 7.38 7.91
C ILE A 116 -15.07 7.71 7.46
N VAL A 117 -15.46 7.28 6.24
CA VAL A 117 -16.84 7.46 5.75
C VAL A 117 -17.84 6.80 6.69
N ALA A 118 -17.59 5.58 7.15
CA ALA A 118 -18.45 4.88 8.09
C ALA A 118 -18.56 5.62 9.44
N ILE A 119 -17.46 6.18 9.95
CA ILE A 119 -17.47 7.02 11.16
C ILE A 119 -18.34 8.26 10.93
N CYS A 120 -18.18 8.94 9.80
CA CYS A 120 -18.99 10.12 9.46
C CYS A 120 -20.48 9.77 9.41
N VAL A 121 -20.85 8.65 8.79
CA VAL A 121 -22.24 8.18 8.71
C VAL A 121 -22.80 7.86 10.10
N ASP A 122 -22.07 7.11 10.94
CA ASP A 122 -22.48 6.79 12.32
C ASP A 122 -22.73 8.07 13.13
N ARG A 123 -21.82 9.05 13.04
CA ARG A 123 -21.96 10.34 13.74
C ARG A 123 -23.16 11.16 13.24
N LEU A 124 -23.42 11.18 11.93
CA LEU A 124 -24.56 11.89 11.35
C LEU A 124 -25.90 11.26 11.77
N LEU A 125 -26.00 9.94 11.78
CA LEU A 125 -27.21 9.21 12.21
C LEU A 125 -27.50 9.44 13.70
N LEU A 126 -26.46 9.45 14.54
CA LEU A 126 -26.59 9.78 15.96
C LEU A 126 -27.02 11.23 16.19
N ALA A 127 -26.49 12.19 15.41
CA ALA A 127 -26.90 13.59 15.50
C ALA A 127 -28.36 13.79 15.08
N ARG A 128 -28.77 13.18 13.95
CA ARG A 128 -30.14 13.26 13.44
C ARG A 128 -31.17 12.64 14.39
N SER A 129 -30.86 11.49 14.97
CA SER A 129 -31.77 10.82 15.92
C SER A 129 -31.99 11.63 17.19
N ARG A 130 -30.95 12.30 17.68
CA ARG A 130 -31.06 13.23 18.81
C ARG A 130 -31.94 14.44 18.50
N ILE A 131 -31.76 15.06 17.32
CA ILE A 131 -32.48 16.29 16.95
C ILE A 131 -33.95 16.00 16.64
N LEU A 132 -34.22 14.92 15.90
CA LEU A 132 -35.55 14.64 15.38
C LEU A 132 -36.38 13.75 16.32
N SER A 133 -35.86 13.42 17.51
CA SER A 133 -36.44 12.42 18.45
C SER A 133 -36.86 11.11 17.75
N LEU A 134 -36.27 10.80 16.60
CA LEU A 134 -36.55 9.58 15.86
C LEU A 134 -35.95 8.42 16.65
N SER A 135 -36.75 7.36 16.83
CA SER A 135 -36.25 6.08 17.33
C SER A 135 -35.27 5.50 16.30
N TYR A 136 -34.01 5.92 16.38
CA TYR A 136 -32.93 5.32 15.60
C TYR A 136 -32.69 3.92 16.15
N ASN A 137 -33.33 2.96 15.51
CA ASN A 137 -33.23 1.57 15.91
C ASN A 137 -31.82 1.07 15.57
N ARG A 138 -30.92 1.17 16.56
CA ARG A 138 -29.50 0.82 16.54
C ARG A 138 -29.20 -0.66 16.21
N ARG A 139 -30.25 -1.46 15.96
CA ARG A 139 -30.32 -2.91 16.08
C ARG A 139 -30.23 -3.69 14.76
N TYR A 140 -30.32 -3.03 13.60
CA TYR A 140 -30.49 -3.77 12.34
C TYR A 140 -29.20 -4.25 11.66
N VAL A 141 -28.04 -3.62 11.89
CA VAL A 141 -26.76 -4.14 11.35
C VAL A 141 -25.69 -4.13 12.44
N PRO A 142 -25.03 -5.28 12.72
CA PRO A 142 -23.89 -5.34 13.64
C PRO A 142 -22.71 -4.50 13.14
N LEU A 143 -21.92 -3.92 14.05
CA LEU A 143 -20.70 -3.18 13.66
C LEU A 143 -19.72 -4.08 12.91
N ALA A 144 -19.61 -5.33 13.36
CA ALA A 144 -18.75 -6.33 12.75
C ALA A 144 -19.10 -6.54 11.27
N VAL A 145 -20.39 -6.55 10.91
CA VAL A 145 -20.83 -6.71 9.52
C VAL A 145 -20.39 -5.52 8.66
N TRP A 146 -20.46 -4.29 9.19
CA TRP A 146 -19.94 -3.09 8.51
C TRP A 146 -18.43 -3.15 8.30
N LEU A 147 -17.68 -3.51 9.34
CA LEU A 147 -16.22 -3.60 9.24
C LEU A 147 -15.79 -4.68 8.26
N ILE A 148 -16.41 -5.87 8.33
CA ILE A 148 -16.11 -6.98 7.42
C ILE A 148 -16.46 -6.59 5.97
N SER A 149 -17.60 -5.94 5.73
CA SER A 149 -17.97 -5.53 4.37
C SER A 149 -17.01 -4.50 3.80
N ILE A 150 -16.54 -3.53 4.60
CA ILE A 150 -15.53 -2.56 4.20
C ILE A 150 -14.21 -3.25 3.86
N VAL A 151 -13.70 -4.11 4.76
CA VAL A 151 -12.42 -4.80 4.58
C VAL A 151 -12.44 -5.70 3.35
N VAL A 152 -13.49 -6.49 3.17
CA VAL A 152 -13.63 -7.39 2.02
C VAL A 152 -13.88 -6.62 0.73
N GLY A 153 -14.76 -5.62 0.74
CA GLY A 153 -15.09 -4.82 -0.44
C GLY A 153 -13.88 -4.05 -0.98
N THR A 154 -13.12 -3.42 -0.08
CA THR A 154 -11.87 -2.72 -0.45
C THR A 154 -10.78 -3.68 -0.91
N PHE A 155 -10.70 -4.88 -0.34
CA PHE A 155 -9.76 -5.91 -0.80
C PHE A 155 -10.06 -6.30 -2.25
N LEU A 156 -11.33 -6.61 -2.56
CA LEU A 156 -11.73 -6.98 -3.92
C LEU A 156 -11.45 -5.85 -4.93
N LEU A 157 -11.71 -4.59 -4.55
CA LEU A 157 -11.40 -3.43 -5.38
C LEU A 157 -9.90 -3.28 -5.66
N THR A 158 -9.06 -3.49 -4.64
CA THR A 158 -7.61 -3.28 -4.74
C THR A 158 -6.84 -4.51 -5.22
N PHE A 159 -7.46 -5.69 -5.21
CA PHE A 159 -6.90 -6.93 -5.73
C PHE A 159 -6.45 -6.82 -7.18
N TYR A 160 -7.13 -5.99 -7.99
CA TYR A 160 -6.71 -5.70 -9.36
C TYR A 160 -5.25 -5.19 -9.42
N ASN A 161 -4.85 -4.32 -8.49
CA ASN A 161 -3.47 -3.80 -8.42
C ASN A 161 -2.44 -4.89 -8.10
N HIS A 162 -2.85 -5.97 -7.46
CA HIS A 162 -1.98 -7.09 -7.14
C HIS A 162 -1.62 -7.94 -8.38
N VAL A 163 -2.51 -7.98 -9.39
CA VAL A 163 -2.35 -8.84 -10.58
C VAL A 163 -1.87 -8.06 -11.81
N ALA A 164 -2.05 -6.74 -11.80
CA ALA A 164 -1.77 -5.87 -12.93
C ALA A 164 -0.29 -5.71 -13.29
N TYR A 165 0.64 -5.99 -12.37
CA TYR A 165 2.08 -5.76 -12.58
C TYR A 165 2.88 -7.07 -12.64
N ASP A 166 3.70 -7.21 -13.68
CA ASP A 166 4.69 -8.28 -13.79
C ASP A 166 6.08 -7.72 -13.48
N CYS A 167 6.84 -8.46 -12.68
CA CYS A 167 8.14 -8.03 -12.15
C CYS A 167 9.22 -8.96 -12.67
N TYR A 168 10.16 -8.42 -13.43
CA TYR A 168 11.30 -9.16 -13.96
C TYR A 168 12.55 -8.80 -13.19
N GLN A 169 13.23 -9.81 -12.66
CA GLN A 169 14.49 -9.65 -11.94
C GLN A 169 15.66 -10.09 -12.83
N PHE A 170 16.70 -9.26 -12.88
CA PHE A 170 17.91 -9.47 -13.64
C PHE A 170 19.12 -9.45 -12.70
N HIS A 171 20.05 -10.37 -12.92
CA HIS A 171 21.28 -10.49 -12.15
C HIS A 171 22.45 -9.98 -13.00
N TYR A 172 23.06 -8.89 -12.54
CA TYR A 172 24.21 -8.23 -13.14
C TYR A 172 25.47 -8.51 -12.31
N CYS A 173 26.64 -8.22 -12.90
CA CYS A 173 27.95 -8.36 -12.27
C CYS A 173 28.16 -9.76 -11.65
N ASN A 174 27.98 -10.81 -12.46
CA ASN A 174 28.13 -12.21 -12.05
C ASN A 174 27.27 -12.61 -10.82
N GLY A 175 26.08 -12.03 -10.69
CA GLY A 175 25.14 -12.31 -9.60
C GLY A 175 25.27 -11.41 -8.37
N SER A 176 26.26 -10.50 -8.35
CA SER A 176 26.47 -9.56 -7.24
C SER A 176 25.62 -8.30 -7.31
N GLN A 177 24.81 -8.09 -8.36
CA GLN A 177 23.90 -6.95 -8.45
C GLN A 177 22.53 -7.42 -8.93
N VAL A 178 21.46 -7.05 -8.22
CA VAL A 178 20.09 -7.46 -8.56
C VAL A 178 19.28 -6.26 -8.98
N TYR A 179 18.76 -6.25 -10.20
CA TYR A 179 17.95 -5.17 -10.75
C TYR A 179 16.57 -5.68 -11.12
N SER A 180 15.51 -4.98 -10.72
CA SER A 180 14.14 -5.35 -11.07
C SER A 180 13.48 -4.29 -11.94
N ILE A 181 12.82 -4.70 -13.01
CA ILE A 181 11.98 -3.84 -13.82
C ILE A 181 10.53 -4.29 -13.63
N MET A 182 9.67 -3.34 -13.31
CA MET A 182 8.23 -3.59 -13.22
C MET A 182 7.55 -3.02 -14.45
N ARG A 183 6.75 -3.86 -15.12
CA ARG A 183 5.94 -3.45 -16.27
C ARG A 183 4.49 -3.84 -16.04
N HIS A 184 3.60 -2.96 -16.46
CA HIS A 184 2.18 -3.24 -16.48
C HIS A 184 1.89 -4.38 -17.46
N ARG A 185 1.15 -5.40 -17.03
CA ARG A 185 0.85 -6.62 -17.80
C ARG A 185 0.21 -6.30 -19.15
N TYR A 186 -0.63 -5.26 -19.24
CA TYR A 186 -1.22 -4.81 -20.51
C TYR A 186 -0.17 -4.28 -21.51
N LEU A 187 0.87 -3.58 -21.06
CA LEU A 187 1.91 -3.08 -21.97
C LEU A 187 2.76 -4.23 -22.53
N LEU A 188 2.99 -5.28 -21.74
CA LEU A 188 3.64 -6.51 -22.22
C LEU A 188 2.76 -7.23 -23.25
N TYR A 189 1.45 -7.28 -23.00
CA TYR A 189 0.50 -7.91 -23.91
C TYR A 189 0.38 -7.16 -25.25
N ILE A 190 0.30 -5.83 -25.22
CA ILE A 190 0.27 -5.01 -26.44
C ILE A 190 1.58 -5.18 -27.19
N ASN A 191 2.73 -5.01 -26.52
CA ASN A 191 4.04 -5.04 -27.17
C ASN A 191 4.33 -6.42 -27.80
N SER A 192 4.01 -7.51 -27.09
CA SER A 192 4.14 -8.87 -27.63
C SER A 192 3.20 -9.15 -28.81
N ARG A 193 1.98 -8.60 -28.81
CA ARG A 193 1.07 -8.68 -29.97
C ARG A 193 1.58 -7.86 -31.15
N THR A 194 2.07 -6.63 -30.97
CA THR A 194 2.66 -5.83 -32.06
C THR A 194 3.90 -6.49 -32.64
N ILE A 195 4.77 -7.08 -31.83
CA ILE A 195 5.96 -7.80 -32.32
C ILE A 195 5.55 -9.04 -33.13
N ARG A 196 4.56 -9.82 -32.66
CA ARG A 196 4.03 -10.97 -33.43
C ARG A 196 3.33 -10.55 -34.73
N LEU A 197 2.57 -9.46 -34.71
CA LEU A 197 1.93 -8.90 -35.91
C LEU A 197 2.97 -8.39 -36.92
N ALA A 198 4.01 -7.68 -36.44
CA ALA A 198 5.11 -7.22 -37.30
C ALA A 198 5.89 -8.40 -37.90
N ALA A 199 6.12 -9.47 -37.14
CA ALA A 199 6.77 -10.68 -37.63
C ALA A 199 5.90 -11.44 -38.66
N LEU A 200 4.57 -11.44 -38.51
CA LEU A 200 3.65 -12.05 -39.48
C LEU A 200 3.56 -11.26 -40.79
N VAL A 201 3.61 -9.92 -40.72
CA VAL A 201 3.62 -9.04 -41.91
C VAL A 201 4.97 -9.08 -42.65
N ALA A 202 6.08 -9.36 -41.96
CA ALA A 202 7.40 -9.45 -42.60
C ALA A 202 7.65 -10.79 -43.33
N HIS A 203 6.79 -11.79 -43.14
CA HIS A 203 6.93 -13.13 -43.73
C HIS A 203 5.76 -13.54 -44.65
N GLY A 204 4.85 -12.61 -44.98
CA GLY A 204 3.78 -12.79 -45.97
C GLY A 204 3.88 -11.75 -47.07
#